data_AF-A0A973RZH2-F1
#
_entry.id   AF-A0A973RZH2-F1
#
_cell.length_a   1.000
_cell.length_b   1.000
_cell.length_c   1.000
_cell.angle_alpha   90.00
_cell.angle_beta   90.00
_cell.angle_gamma   90.00
#
_symmetry.space_group_name_H-M   'P 1'
#
loop_
_entity.id
_entity.type
_entity.pdbx_description
1 polymer ?
#
loop_
_entity_poly.entity_id
_entity_poly.type
_entity_poly.pdbx_seq_one_letter_code
_entity_poly.pdbx_strand_id
1 'polypeptide(L)'
;MSEKVSRRRFAKIAGLSAAGMTGALDVAEAKMAASPRNANGFPAGFVWGTATSSYQVEGAVNEDGRGASIWDKFVRIPGKIEDGTTGDRANEHY
;
A
#
# COMPACT_ATOMS: atom_id res chain seq x y z
N MET A 1 -25.93 -19.99 24.93
CA MET A 1 -24.74 -19.12 24.89
C MET A 1 -23.95 -19.42 23.63
N SER A 2 -23.83 -18.47 22.69
CA SER A 2 -23.06 -18.65 21.45
C SER A 2 -21.84 -17.72 21.46
N GLU A 3 -20.67 -18.25 21.81
CA GLU A 3 -19.39 -17.54 21.79
C GLU A 3 -18.99 -17.25 20.32
N LYS A 4 -19.03 -15.97 19.91
CA LYS A 4 -18.60 -15.55 18.56
C LYS A 4 -17.08 -15.63 18.45
N VAL A 5 -16.58 -16.47 17.55
CA VAL A 5 -15.15 -16.52 17.19
C VAL A 5 -14.74 -15.21 16.52
N SER A 6 -13.79 -14.50 17.12
CA SER A 6 -13.27 -13.21 16.60
C SER A 6 -11.99 -13.43 15.78
N ARG A 7 -11.76 -12.55 14.78
CA ARG A 7 -10.53 -12.50 13.96
C ARG A 7 -9.25 -12.51 14.80
N ARG A 8 -9.30 -11.90 15.99
CA ARG A 8 -8.17 -11.89 16.96
C ARG A 8 -7.92 -13.24 17.62
N ARG A 9 -8.94 -14.10 17.78
CA ARG A 9 -8.79 -15.47 18.29
C ARG A 9 -8.20 -16.41 17.22
N PHE A 10 -8.55 -16.22 15.95
CA PHE A 10 -8.03 -17.04 14.84
C PHE A 10 -6.51 -16.87 14.64
N ALA A 11 -6.00 -15.64 14.69
CA ALA A 11 -4.58 -15.36 14.53
C ALA A 11 -3.69 -16.00 15.63
N LYS A 12 -4.22 -16.16 16.85
CA LYS A 12 -3.47 -16.79 17.96
C LYS A 12 -3.36 -18.31 17.82
N ILE A 13 -4.36 -18.97 17.23
CA ILE A 13 -4.35 -20.43 17.04
C ILE A 13 -3.46 -20.83 15.87
N ALA A 14 -3.48 -20.06 14.77
CA ALA A 14 -2.64 -20.35 13.61
C ALA A 14 -1.13 -20.18 13.88
N GLY A 15 -0.74 -19.31 14.82
CA GLY A 15 0.67 -19.03 15.12
C GLY A 15 1.44 -20.12 15.89
N LEU A 16 0.78 -21.17 16.39
CA LEU A 16 1.37 -22.13 17.33
C LEU A 16 1.80 -23.48 16.73
N SER A 17 1.74 -23.68 15.41
CA SER A 17 2.02 -24.97 14.77
C SER A 17 3.37 -25.09 14.03
N ALA A 18 4.26 -24.10 14.10
CA ALA A 18 5.58 -24.14 13.45
C ALA A 18 6.76 -24.45 14.41
N ALA A 19 6.50 -25.09 15.55
CA ALA A 19 7.54 -25.54 16.47
C ALA A 19 7.85 -27.03 16.20
N GLY A 20 8.72 -27.32 15.24
CA GLY A 20 9.19 -28.68 15.03
C GLY A 20 9.97 -28.92 13.75
N MET A 21 11.23 -28.49 13.71
CA MET A 21 12.35 -29.28 13.14
C MET A 21 13.68 -28.73 13.70
N THR A 22 14.26 -29.47 14.64
CA THR A 22 15.60 -29.26 15.17
C THR A 22 16.63 -29.74 14.14
N GLY A 23 17.29 -28.78 13.50
CA GLY A 23 18.57 -28.95 12.83
C GLY A 23 19.24 -27.59 12.84
N ALA A 24 20.38 -27.47 13.51
CA ALA A 24 21.17 -26.25 13.51
C ALA A 24 21.70 -26.02 12.09
N LEU A 25 20.90 -25.35 11.26
CA LEU A 25 21.43 -24.65 10.10
C LEU A 25 22.24 -23.50 10.68
N ASP A 26 23.56 -23.59 10.56
CA ASP A 26 24.41 -22.41 10.61
C ASP A 26 23.94 -21.48 9.50
N VAL A 27 22.96 -20.63 9.82
CA VAL A 27 22.63 -19.46 9.03
C VAL A 27 23.82 -18.53 9.24
N ALA A 28 24.85 -18.73 8.41
CA ALA A 28 25.96 -17.80 8.31
C ALA A 28 25.35 -16.41 8.18
N GLU A 29 25.60 -15.59 9.19
CA GLU A 29 25.14 -14.22 9.24
C GLU A 29 25.84 -13.50 8.10
N ALA A 30 25.16 -13.39 6.95
CA ALA A 30 25.65 -12.65 5.81
C ALA A 30 25.80 -11.20 6.26
N LYS A 31 27.00 -10.84 6.69
CA LYS A 31 27.36 -9.47 7.02
C LYS A 31 27.26 -8.67 5.73
N MET A 32 26.09 -8.08 5.50
CA MET A 32 25.84 -7.21 4.36
C MET A 32 26.86 -6.08 4.46
N ALA A 33 27.89 -6.12 3.61
CA ALA A 33 28.90 -5.08 3.58
C ALA A 33 28.19 -3.76 3.31
N ALA A 34 28.40 -2.76 4.18
CA ALA A 34 27.76 -1.47 4.03
C ALA A 34 28.18 -0.86 2.69
N SER A 35 27.22 -0.63 1.78
CA SER A 35 27.49 0.06 0.53
C SER A 35 28.12 1.42 0.82
N PRO A 36 29.15 1.84 0.06
CA PRO A 36 29.76 3.15 0.24
C PRO A 36 28.68 4.20 0.13
N ARG A 37 28.55 5.02 1.18
CA ARG A 37 27.62 6.15 1.18
C ARG A 37 28.28 7.30 0.41
N ASN A 38 27.50 7.98 -0.43
CA ASN A 38 27.96 9.23 -1.04
C ASN A 38 28.10 10.34 0.04
N ALA A 39 28.67 11.49 -0.32
CA ALA A 39 28.87 12.63 0.60
C ALA A 39 27.57 13.09 1.31
N ASN A 40 26.41 12.77 0.73
CA ASN A 40 25.10 13.11 1.25
C ASN A 40 24.47 11.98 2.10
N GLY A 41 25.20 10.90 2.36
CA GLY A 41 24.80 9.84 3.28
C GLY A 41 23.82 8.81 2.71
N PHE A 42 23.62 8.75 1.40
CA PHE A 42 22.80 7.73 0.74
C PHE A 42 23.66 6.58 0.19
N PRO A 43 23.20 5.32 0.27
CA PRO A 43 23.90 4.19 -0.33
C PRO A 43 24.11 4.35 -1.84
N ALA A 44 25.19 3.80 -2.38
CA ALA A 44 25.32 3.62 -3.82
C ALA A 44 24.10 2.87 -4.39
N GLY A 45 23.52 3.39 -5.47
CA GLY A 45 22.30 2.82 -6.09
C GLY A 45 20.98 3.25 -5.42
N PHE A 46 20.99 4.22 -4.51
CA PHE A 46 19.76 4.78 -3.97
C PHE A 46 18.90 5.43 -5.08
N VAL A 47 17.64 5.02 -5.18
CA VAL A 47 16.70 5.50 -6.19
C VAL A 47 15.81 6.58 -5.60
N TRP A 48 15.81 7.76 -6.24
CA TRP A 48 14.87 8.83 -5.95
C TRP A 48 13.68 8.75 -6.88
N GLY A 49 12.50 9.00 -6.35
CA GLY A 49 11.27 8.98 -7.14
C GLY A 49 10.19 9.84 -6.51
N THR A 50 9.08 9.95 -7.24
CA THR A 50 7.82 10.54 -6.80
C THR A 50 6.68 9.58 -7.15
N ALA A 51 5.48 9.83 -6.63
CA ALA A 51 4.32 9.00 -6.88
C ALA A 51 3.05 9.84 -6.97
N THR A 52 2.10 9.36 -7.75
CA THR A 52 0.73 9.89 -7.89
C THR A 52 -0.27 8.74 -7.87
N SER A 53 -1.55 9.08 -7.94
CA SER A 53 -2.65 8.12 -8.12
C SER A 53 -3.58 8.65 -9.21
N SER A 54 -4.09 7.77 -10.07
CA SER A 54 -4.84 8.14 -11.28
C SER A 54 -5.97 9.12 -11.00
N TYR A 55 -6.94 8.74 -10.15
CA TYR A 55 -8.11 9.56 -9.83
C TYR A 55 -7.75 10.89 -9.13
N GLN A 56 -6.54 11.02 -8.56
CA GLN A 56 -6.10 12.26 -7.90
C GLN A 56 -5.52 13.27 -8.89
N VAL A 57 -5.10 12.87 -10.10
CA VAL A 57 -4.39 13.76 -11.02
C VAL A 57 -4.95 13.78 -12.45
N GLU A 58 -5.52 12.68 -12.94
CA GLU A 58 -5.91 12.54 -14.36
C GLU A 58 -7.05 13.48 -14.76
N GLY A 59 -8.21 13.39 -14.10
CA GLY A 59 -9.43 14.03 -14.59
C GLY A 59 -10.09 13.19 -15.70
N ALA A 60 -10.66 13.85 -16.71
CA ALA A 60 -11.19 13.23 -17.94
C ALA A 60 -12.10 12.00 -17.70
N VAL A 61 -12.91 12.03 -16.64
CA VAL A 61 -13.59 10.83 -16.13
C VAL A 61 -14.62 10.21 -17.10
N ASN A 62 -15.02 10.95 -18.15
CA ASN A 62 -16.01 10.56 -19.16
C ASN A 62 -15.41 10.49 -20.59
N GLU A 63 -14.09 10.53 -20.74
CA GLU A 63 -13.42 10.50 -22.04
C GLU A 63 -13.04 9.08 -22.47
N ASP A 64 -12.86 8.89 -23.77
CA ASP A 64 -12.29 7.68 -24.41
C ASP A 64 -12.86 6.32 -23.95
N GLY A 65 -14.12 6.33 -23.50
CA GLY A 65 -14.80 5.11 -23.06
C GLY A 65 -14.35 4.60 -21.68
N ARG A 66 -13.72 5.44 -20.85
CA ARG A 66 -13.36 5.09 -19.46
C ARG A 66 -14.59 4.59 -18.70
N GLY A 67 -14.44 3.45 -18.01
CA GLY A 67 -15.44 2.93 -17.10
C GLY A 67 -15.43 3.63 -15.74
N ALA A 68 -16.59 3.79 -15.11
CA ALA A 68 -16.71 4.39 -13.79
C ALA A 68 -16.06 3.51 -12.70
N SER A 69 -15.22 4.12 -11.87
CA SER A 69 -14.66 3.51 -10.66
C SER A 69 -15.60 3.65 -9.45
N ILE A 70 -15.24 3.04 -8.32
CA ILE A 70 -15.94 3.24 -7.06
C ILE A 70 -15.83 4.69 -6.56
N TRP A 71 -14.71 5.37 -6.87
CA TRP A 71 -14.47 6.74 -6.43
C TRP A 71 -15.39 7.73 -7.14
N ASP A 72 -15.67 7.52 -8.43
CA ASP A 72 -16.63 8.34 -9.19
C ASP A 72 -18.02 8.38 -8.54
N LYS A 73 -18.40 7.31 -7.84
CA LYS A 73 -19.66 7.23 -7.07
C LYS A 73 -19.50 7.77 -5.66
N PHE A 74 -18.43 7.38 -4.98
CA PHE A 74 -18.21 7.73 -3.57
C PHE A 74 -18.12 9.24 -3.36
N VAL A 75 -17.39 9.96 -4.22
CA VAL A 75 -17.21 11.42 -4.07
C VAL A 75 -18.52 12.20 -4.20
N ARG A 76 -19.53 11.62 -4.86
CA ARG A 76 -20.83 12.26 -5.08
C ARG A 76 -21.81 12.06 -3.93
N ILE A 77 -21.43 11.31 -2.89
CA ILE A 77 -22.25 11.15 -1.68
C ILE A 77 -22.00 12.39 -0.80
N PRO A 78 -23.04 13.18 -0.46
CA PRO A 78 -22.88 14.37 0.37
C PRO A 78 -22.15 14.09 1.68
N GLY A 79 -21.15 14.92 2.00
CA GLY A 79 -20.34 14.82 3.21
C GLY A 79 -19.31 13.68 3.22
N LYS A 80 -19.05 12.99 2.10
CA LYS A 80 -17.94 12.02 1.99
C LYS A 80 -16.62 12.63 1.59
N ILE A 81 -16.65 13.74 0.88
CA ILE A 81 -15.50 14.60 0.62
C ILE A 81 -15.70 15.87 1.44
N GLU A 82 -14.68 16.26 2.18
CA GLU A 82 -14.74 17.35 3.17
C GLU A 82 -15.21 18.67 2.55
N ASP A 83 -14.70 18.99 1.36
CA ASP A 83 -15.04 20.19 0.58
C ASP A 83 -16.08 19.91 -0.53
N GLY A 84 -16.58 18.68 -0.64
CA GLY A 84 -17.53 18.26 -1.67
C GLY A 84 -16.96 18.18 -3.09
N THR A 85 -15.64 18.26 -3.27
CA THR A 85 -15.00 18.18 -4.59
C THR A 85 -15.04 16.78 -5.20
N THR A 86 -14.82 16.70 -6.52
CA THR A 86 -14.73 15.46 -7.29
C THR A 86 -13.41 15.39 -8.05
N GLY A 87 -13.08 14.19 -8.54
CA GLY A 87 -11.93 13.97 -9.43
C GLY A 87 -12.25 14.20 -10.91
N ASP A 88 -13.37 14.87 -11.25
CA ASP A 88 -13.83 15.00 -12.64
C ASP A 88 -12.81 15.74 -13.51
N ARG A 89 -12.13 16.75 -12.92
CA ARG A 89 -11.05 17.53 -13.54
C ARG A 89 -9.68 17.23 -12.94
N ALA A 90 -9.60 17.07 -11.62
CA ALA A 90 -8.35 16.88 -10.87
C ALA A 90 -7.28 17.92 -11.28
N ASN A 91 -6.12 17.46 -11.76
CA ASN A 91 -5.02 18.30 -12.24
C ASN A 91 -4.90 18.32 -13.77
N GLU A 92 -5.88 17.77 -14.50
CA GLU A 92 -5.87 17.65 -15.97
C GLU A 92 -4.58 17.01 -16.51
N HIS A 93 -4.14 15.93 -15.87
CA HIS A 93 -2.96 15.19 -16.29
C HIS A 93 -3.23 14.21 -17.45
N TYR A 94 -4.51 13.84 -17.66
CA TYR A 94 -4.93 12.89 -18.70
C TYR A 94 -4.54 13.33 -20.11
#